data_AF-A0A1I3IY95-F1
#
_entry.id   AF-A0A1I3IY95-F1
#
_cell.length_a   1.000
_cell.length_b   1.000
_cell.length_c   1.000
_cell.angle_alpha   90.00
_cell.angle_beta   90.00
_cell.angle_gamma   90.00
#
_symmetry.space_group_name_H-M   'P 1'
#
loop_
_entity.id
_entity.type
_entity.pdbx_description
1 polymer ?
#
loop_
_entity_poly.entity_id
_entity_poly.type
_entity_poly.pdbx_seq_one_letter_code
_entity_poly.pdbx_strand_id
1 'polypeptide(L)'
;MIFEAGQTYRRDRVQELAGVPVERRDGDWNTGYTEFEGEFYIFCTVGAPARTGHDYNNHWVGEELAWEAKTGTHLGQPRMARMASGEAVIHVFWRTNSDNPSFTYAGQARVLAFENQTPVRFRFGFNPAAAPEDEPGDEPVTLADLLGDDGRLFAKSEFGPADTDWPALSFSSRKVASDFGRDFRRGRDFVVYIGTQDPEATERPEHRGRLLCAVTFEPNAPISTRQIVPEEAWTKAVEKWGLRWEWSFPVIEAYTFIAPLPEARVIAPHTYAALGTLTALGRCVPVDPRDLAALLSAPLLATRLQLSDAVSNAVIMNPEDPDLRRALSQMAMAIEQRILDSGRERVGSHPVRQGPNLSDVLADLGRKWRDQAGVCRLCDRPIRPSSANRLLRPSPDRIDSALKSYATENLHIAHLGCNLAKNDASMDDWTEFLDLLRD
;
A
#
# COMPACT_ATOMS: atom_id res chain seq x y z
N MET A 1 -11.37 -8.16 -12.98
CA MET A 1 -11.86 -6.84 -12.52
C MET A 1 -12.46 -6.09 -13.71
N ILE A 2 -13.72 -5.65 -13.63
CA ILE A 2 -14.45 -5.09 -14.79
C ILE A 2 -14.22 -3.57 -14.95
N PHE A 3 -13.91 -2.86 -13.86
CA PHE A 3 -13.70 -1.41 -13.83
C PHE A 3 -12.39 -1.06 -13.12
N GLU A 4 -11.68 -0.04 -13.60
CA GLU A 4 -10.41 0.44 -13.05
C GLU A 4 -10.61 1.76 -12.31
N ALA A 5 -10.15 1.85 -11.06
CA ALA A 5 -10.31 3.05 -10.24
C ALA A 5 -9.62 4.26 -10.90
N GLY A 6 -10.27 5.42 -10.85
CA GLY A 6 -9.78 6.65 -11.50
C GLY A 6 -10.08 6.73 -13.00
N GLN A 7 -10.45 5.64 -13.67
CA GLN A 7 -10.88 5.68 -15.06
C GLN A 7 -12.29 6.25 -15.20
N THR A 8 -12.58 6.79 -16.39
CA THR A 8 -13.88 7.39 -16.71
C THR A 8 -14.74 6.47 -17.55
N TYR A 9 -16.01 6.39 -17.18
CA TYR A 9 -17.00 5.53 -17.82
C TYR A 9 -18.31 6.30 -18.03
N ARG A 10 -18.92 6.10 -19.20
CA ARG A 10 -20.32 6.45 -19.42
C ARG A 10 -21.20 5.28 -18.98
N ARG A 11 -22.45 5.57 -18.62
CA ARG A 11 -23.41 4.54 -18.15
C ARG A 11 -23.62 3.41 -19.16
N ASP A 12 -23.69 3.74 -20.45
CA ASP A 12 -23.78 2.76 -21.54
C ASP A 12 -22.59 1.78 -21.54
N ARG A 13 -21.38 2.29 -21.31
CA ARG A 13 -20.17 1.47 -21.16
C ARG A 13 -20.18 0.65 -19.88
N VAL A 14 -20.67 1.20 -18.76
CA VAL A 14 -20.81 0.44 -17.50
C VAL A 14 -21.78 -0.73 -17.69
N GLN A 15 -22.91 -0.52 -18.35
CA GLN A 15 -23.88 -1.57 -18.66
C GLN A 15 -23.33 -2.66 -19.57
N GLU A 16 -22.57 -2.27 -20.59
CA GLU A 16 -21.92 -3.22 -21.49
C GLU A 16 -20.91 -4.11 -20.73
N LEU A 17 -20.07 -3.48 -19.91
CA LEU A 17 -19.06 -4.16 -19.11
C LEU A 17 -19.65 -5.04 -18.00
N ALA A 18 -20.76 -4.62 -17.38
CA ALA A 18 -21.52 -5.41 -16.41
C ALA A 18 -22.39 -6.51 -17.05
N GLY A 19 -22.36 -6.67 -18.38
CA GLY A 19 -23.11 -7.72 -19.06
C GLY A 19 -24.63 -7.49 -19.09
N VAL A 20 -25.10 -6.25 -18.93
CA VAL A 20 -26.52 -5.92 -18.91
C VAL A 20 -27.14 -6.15 -20.31
N PRO A 21 -28.16 -7.00 -20.44
CA PRO A 21 -28.88 -7.21 -21.69
C PRO A 21 -29.49 -5.90 -22.21
N VAL A 22 -29.53 -5.69 -23.52
CA VAL A 22 -29.93 -4.42 -24.16
C VAL A 22 -31.32 -3.96 -23.69
N GLU A 23 -32.24 -4.90 -23.51
CA GLU A 23 -33.61 -4.69 -23.05
C GLU A 23 -33.71 -4.24 -21.57
N ARG A 24 -32.65 -4.40 -20.78
CA ARG A 24 -32.58 -3.98 -19.35
C ARG A 24 -31.72 -2.74 -19.13
N ARG A 25 -31.25 -2.08 -20.19
CA ARG A 25 -30.35 -0.90 -20.10
C ARG A 25 -31.06 0.43 -19.83
N ASP A 26 -32.38 0.46 -19.79
CA ASP A 26 -33.15 1.67 -19.46
C ASP A 26 -33.67 1.64 -18.01
N GLY A 27 -34.44 2.66 -17.61
CA GLY A 27 -35.11 2.73 -16.30
C GLY A 27 -34.13 3.05 -15.16
N ASP A 28 -33.99 2.14 -14.21
CA ASP A 28 -33.23 2.38 -12.97
C ASP A 28 -31.75 2.69 -13.22
N TRP A 29 -31.17 2.19 -14.31
CA TRP A 29 -29.79 2.53 -14.71
C TRP A 29 -29.59 4.02 -15.05
N ASN A 30 -30.66 4.73 -15.42
CA ASN A 30 -30.61 6.17 -15.72
C ASN A 30 -30.72 7.03 -14.46
N THR A 31 -30.82 6.41 -13.29
CA THR A 31 -31.01 7.08 -12.01
C THR A 31 -29.71 7.15 -11.20
N GLY A 32 -29.80 7.59 -9.93
CA GLY A 32 -28.64 7.72 -9.04
C GLY A 32 -28.05 6.41 -8.53
N TYR A 33 -28.80 5.29 -8.59
CA TYR A 33 -28.27 3.95 -8.31
C TYR A 33 -29.24 2.86 -8.79
N THR A 34 -28.70 1.66 -9.03
CA THR A 34 -29.45 0.46 -9.40
C THR A 34 -28.80 -0.80 -8.81
N GLU A 35 -29.52 -1.91 -8.85
CA GLU A 35 -29.06 -3.24 -8.43
C GLU A 35 -29.19 -4.20 -9.62
N PHE A 36 -28.13 -4.94 -9.92
CA PHE A 36 -28.09 -5.90 -11.03
C PHE A 36 -27.22 -7.10 -10.66
N GLU A 37 -27.73 -8.32 -10.89
CA GLU A 37 -27.08 -9.59 -10.52
C GLU A 37 -26.53 -9.64 -9.08
N GLY A 38 -27.22 -8.93 -8.18
CA GLY A 38 -26.87 -8.90 -6.76
C GLY A 38 -25.81 -7.87 -6.37
N GLU A 39 -25.37 -7.01 -7.29
CA GLU A 39 -24.42 -5.91 -7.06
C GLU A 39 -25.11 -4.55 -7.18
N PHE A 40 -24.59 -3.56 -6.45
CA PHE A 40 -25.07 -2.17 -6.52
C PHE A 40 -24.18 -1.31 -7.40
N TYR A 41 -24.81 -0.49 -8.24
CA TYR A 41 -24.16 0.46 -9.11
C TYR A 41 -24.67 1.86 -8.76
N ILE A 42 -23.80 2.70 -8.18
CA ILE A 42 -24.13 4.06 -7.74
C ILE A 42 -23.55 5.07 -8.71
N PHE A 43 -24.36 6.02 -9.17
CA PHE A 43 -23.98 7.13 -10.03
C PHE A 43 -24.32 8.46 -9.36
N CYS A 44 -23.35 9.10 -8.72
CA CYS A 44 -23.57 10.34 -7.97
C CYS A 44 -22.90 11.55 -8.63
N THR A 45 -23.45 12.73 -8.36
CA THR A 45 -22.78 14.01 -8.64
C THR A 45 -22.37 14.60 -7.30
N VAL A 46 -21.10 15.03 -7.20
CA VAL A 46 -20.47 15.53 -5.97
C VAL A 46 -20.26 17.04 -6.09
N GLY A 47 -20.66 17.78 -5.07
CA GLY A 47 -20.45 19.23 -5.01
C GLY A 47 -21.24 20.07 -6.01
N ALA A 48 -22.21 19.46 -6.71
CA ALA A 48 -23.12 20.16 -7.63
C ALA A 48 -24.50 19.47 -7.69
N PRO A 49 -25.59 20.21 -7.94
CA PRO A 49 -26.91 19.64 -8.13
C PRO A 49 -26.94 18.64 -9.29
N ALA A 50 -27.73 17.57 -9.14
CA ALA A 50 -27.92 16.61 -10.21
C ALA A 50 -28.67 17.24 -11.40
N ARG A 51 -28.50 16.65 -12.59
CA ARG A 51 -29.12 17.10 -13.86
C ARG A 51 -30.66 17.15 -13.81
N THR A 52 -31.27 16.44 -12.87
CA THR A 52 -32.72 16.38 -12.64
C THR A 52 -33.22 17.39 -11.60
N GLY A 53 -32.35 18.29 -11.10
CA GLY A 53 -32.71 19.31 -10.11
C GLY A 53 -32.75 18.83 -8.67
N HIS A 54 -32.34 17.59 -8.39
CA HIS A 54 -32.19 17.09 -7.02
C HIS A 54 -30.78 17.39 -6.50
N ASP A 55 -30.70 18.07 -5.36
CA ASP A 55 -29.44 18.38 -4.68
C ASP A 55 -29.24 17.41 -3.51
N TYR A 56 -28.74 16.21 -3.85
CA TYR A 56 -28.28 15.25 -2.86
C TYR A 56 -26.92 15.72 -2.38
N ASN A 57 -26.76 15.91 -1.06
CA ASN A 57 -25.54 16.47 -0.44
C ASN A 57 -24.35 15.48 -0.47
N ASN A 58 -24.02 14.97 -1.64
CA ASN A 58 -22.89 14.06 -1.85
C ASN A 58 -21.60 14.87 -1.83
N HIS A 59 -20.68 14.50 -0.94
CA HIS A 59 -19.39 15.17 -0.79
C HIS A 59 -18.32 14.22 -0.29
N TRP A 60 -17.08 14.54 -0.63
CA TRP A 60 -15.91 13.84 -0.09
C TRP A 60 -15.57 14.42 1.29
N VAL A 61 -15.29 13.55 2.25
CA VAL A 61 -14.76 13.87 3.58
C VAL A 61 -13.45 13.12 3.72
N GLY A 62 -12.34 13.79 3.38
CA GLY A 62 -11.06 13.10 3.19
C GLY A 62 -11.15 12.12 2.01
N GLU A 63 -10.88 10.84 2.26
CA GLU A 63 -10.98 9.75 1.28
C GLU A 63 -12.34 9.04 1.30
N GLU A 64 -13.26 9.46 2.16
CA GLU A 64 -14.58 8.86 2.29
C GLU A 64 -15.63 9.63 1.48
N LEU A 65 -16.55 8.91 0.83
CA LEU A 65 -17.71 9.52 0.18
C LEU A 65 -18.90 9.49 1.13
N ALA A 66 -19.38 10.67 1.52
CA ALA A 66 -20.73 10.80 2.05
C ALA A 66 -21.71 10.78 0.87
N TRP A 67 -22.53 9.73 0.81
CA TRP A 67 -23.51 9.53 -0.26
C TRP A 67 -24.93 9.50 0.31
N GLU A 68 -25.84 10.22 -0.35
CA GLU A 68 -27.24 10.29 0.03
C GLU A 68 -28.12 9.58 -1.01
N ALA A 69 -28.95 8.66 -0.52
CA ALA A 69 -29.86 7.91 -1.36
C ALA A 69 -31.02 8.77 -1.86
N LYS A 70 -31.83 8.22 -2.79
CA LYS A 70 -33.02 8.89 -3.32
C LYS A 70 -34.00 9.26 -2.20
N THR A 71 -34.70 10.38 -2.36
CA THR A 71 -35.74 10.87 -1.45
C THR A 71 -36.75 9.76 -1.09
N GLY A 72 -37.12 9.67 0.19
CA GLY A 72 -38.07 8.65 0.68
C GLY A 72 -37.46 7.26 0.92
N THR A 73 -36.15 7.10 0.80
CA THR A 73 -35.44 5.88 1.23
C THR A 73 -35.29 5.84 2.75
N HIS A 74 -35.41 4.65 3.34
CA HIS A 74 -35.18 4.37 4.76
C HIS A 74 -34.62 2.95 4.92
N LEU A 75 -33.96 2.64 6.04
CA LEU A 75 -33.32 1.32 6.25
C LEU A 75 -34.30 0.15 6.29
N GLY A 76 -35.58 0.40 6.57
CA GLY A 76 -36.62 -0.63 6.48
C GLY A 76 -36.87 -1.17 5.06
N GLN A 77 -36.34 -0.52 4.01
CA GLN A 77 -36.42 -1.03 2.65
C GLN A 77 -35.36 -2.13 2.44
N PRO A 78 -35.71 -3.32 1.91
CA PRO A 78 -34.78 -4.44 1.76
C PRO A 78 -33.46 -4.09 1.07
N ARG A 79 -33.51 -3.27 0.01
CA ARG A 79 -32.32 -2.79 -0.71
C ARG A 79 -31.36 -1.96 0.15
N MET A 80 -31.90 -1.12 1.03
CA MET A 80 -31.09 -0.25 1.89
C MET A 80 -30.52 -1.06 3.05
N ALA A 81 -31.30 -1.99 3.61
CA ALA A 81 -30.83 -2.95 4.61
C ALA A 81 -29.68 -3.82 4.08
N ARG A 82 -29.79 -4.29 2.82
CA ARG A 82 -28.75 -5.09 2.17
C ARG A 82 -27.48 -4.30 1.91
N MET A 83 -27.59 -3.05 1.47
CA MET A 83 -26.42 -2.17 1.35
C MET A 83 -25.77 -1.95 2.73
N ALA A 84 -26.57 -1.76 3.78
CA ALA A 84 -26.11 -1.55 5.15
C ALA A 84 -25.50 -2.79 5.82
N SER A 85 -25.80 -4.01 5.36
CA SER A 85 -25.22 -5.24 5.95
C SER A 85 -23.72 -5.38 5.68
N GLY A 86 -23.20 -4.69 4.66
CA GLY A 86 -21.81 -4.80 4.24
C GLY A 86 -21.49 -6.03 3.38
N GLU A 87 -22.47 -6.90 3.13
CA GLU A 87 -22.31 -8.12 2.32
C GLU A 87 -22.47 -7.85 0.81
N ALA A 88 -22.98 -6.68 0.44
CA ALA A 88 -23.22 -6.34 -0.96
C ALA A 88 -21.99 -5.74 -1.62
N VAL A 89 -21.71 -6.15 -2.85
CA VAL A 89 -20.74 -5.50 -3.73
C VAL A 89 -21.33 -4.17 -4.20
N ILE A 90 -20.62 -3.06 -4.00
CA ILE A 90 -21.08 -1.71 -4.33
C ILE A 90 -20.04 -1.03 -5.22
N HIS A 91 -20.39 -0.72 -6.46
CA HIS A 91 -19.57 0.06 -7.39
C HIS A 91 -20.02 1.52 -7.37
N VAL A 92 -19.09 2.46 -7.15
CA VAL A 92 -19.42 3.89 -7.12
C VAL A 92 -18.75 4.63 -8.27
N PHE A 93 -19.58 5.36 -9.00
CA PHE A 93 -19.21 6.24 -10.10
C PHE A 93 -19.64 7.66 -9.74
N TRP A 94 -18.72 8.61 -9.84
CA TRP A 94 -18.95 9.99 -9.42
C TRP A 94 -18.52 11.00 -10.48
N ARG A 95 -19.02 12.23 -10.38
CA ARG A 95 -18.60 13.36 -11.22
C ARG A 95 -18.84 14.67 -10.48
N THR A 96 -18.15 15.74 -10.87
CA THR A 96 -18.38 17.10 -10.34
C THR A 96 -19.28 17.94 -11.22
N ASN A 97 -19.34 17.64 -12.53
CA ASN A 97 -20.14 18.38 -13.50
C ASN A 97 -21.31 17.54 -14.00
N SER A 98 -22.55 17.98 -13.73
CA SER A 98 -23.77 17.29 -14.14
C SER A 98 -24.00 17.30 -15.67
N ASP A 99 -23.34 18.21 -16.39
CA ASP A 99 -23.37 18.26 -17.86
C ASP A 99 -22.48 17.20 -18.52
N ASN A 100 -21.49 16.67 -17.80
CA ASN A 100 -20.62 15.60 -18.28
C ASN A 100 -21.34 14.24 -18.20
N PRO A 101 -21.58 13.53 -19.31
CA PRO A 101 -22.22 12.20 -19.28
C PRO A 101 -21.32 11.10 -18.70
N SER A 102 -20.02 11.36 -18.54
CA SER A 102 -19.03 10.43 -18.00
C SER A 102 -18.87 10.60 -16.49
N PHE A 103 -18.61 9.48 -15.81
CA PHE A 103 -18.34 9.39 -14.39
C PHE A 103 -16.96 8.78 -14.18
N THR A 104 -16.23 9.27 -13.19
CA THR A 104 -15.01 8.64 -12.69
C THR A 104 -15.39 7.50 -11.76
N TYR A 105 -14.81 6.32 -11.96
CA TYR A 105 -15.00 5.19 -11.05
C TYR A 105 -14.18 5.40 -9.77
N ALA A 106 -14.85 5.48 -8.62
CA ALA A 106 -14.19 5.63 -7.32
C ALA A 106 -13.60 4.31 -6.80
N GLY A 107 -14.17 3.18 -7.20
CA GLY A 107 -13.79 1.86 -6.71
C GLY A 107 -14.98 1.06 -6.19
N GLN A 108 -14.69 -0.15 -5.70
CA GLN A 108 -15.64 -0.93 -4.92
C GLN A 108 -15.70 -0.33 -3.51
N ALA A 109 -16.91 0.04 -3.10
CA ALA A 109 -17.18 0.76 -1.88
C ALA A 109 -17.43 -0.21 -0.72
N ARG A 110 -16.90 0.13 0.46
CA ARG A 110 -17.28 -0.49 1.73
C ARG A 110 -18.10 0.50 2.54
N VAL A 111 -19.21 0.05 3.12
CA VAL A 111 -19.96 0.86 4.09
C VAL A 111 -19.15 0.98 5.37
N LEU A 112 -18.75 2.21 5.70
CA LEU A 112 -18.06 2.55 6.95
C LEU A 112 -19.06 2.95 8.04
N ALA A 113 -20.10 3.69 7.66
CA ALA A 113 -21.19 4.09 8.53
C ALA A 113 -22.45 4.41 7.72
N PHE A 114 -23.61 4.46 8.38
CA PHE A 114 -24.84 4.96 7.79
C PHE A 114 -25.71 5.69 8.82
N GLU A 115 -26.47 6.68 8.34
CA GLU A 115 -27.42 7.45 9.13
C GLU A 115 -28.84 7.02 8.72
N ASN A 116 -29.61 6.49 9.67
CA ASN A 116 -31.01 6.10 9.45
C ASN A 116 -31.93 7.32 9.45
N GLN A 117 -31.72 8.21 8.49
CA GLN A 117 -32.61 9.34 8.18
C GLN A 117 -33.31 9.09 6.84
N THR A 118 -34.21 9.99 6.46
CA THR A 118 -34.93 9.92 5.18
C THR A 118 -34.57 11.15 4.35
N PRO A 119 -33.81 11.01 3.25
CA PRO A 119 -33.22 9.77 2.70
C PRO A 119 -32.04 9.20 3.52
N VAL A 120 -31.79 7.90 3.39
CA VAL A 120 -30.65 7.23 4.07
C VAL A 120 -29.34 7.82 3.54
N ARG A 121 -28.39 8.04 4.44
CA ARG A 121 -27.03 8.46 4.09
C ARG A 121 -26.04 7.36 4.46
N PHE A 122 -25.10 7.10 3.57
CA PHE A 122 -23.99 6.18 3.78
C PHE A 122 -22.67 6.96 3.76
N ARG A 123 -21.70 6.52 4.56
CA ARG A 123 -20.29 6.86 4.41
C ARG A 123 -19.58 5.66 3.80
N PHE A 124 -19.01 5.85 2.62
CA PHE A 124 -18.27 4.83 1.89
C PHE A 124 -16.78 5.09 1.97
N GLY A 125 -16.02 4.03 2.25
CA GLY A 125 -14.59 3.97 1.99
C GLY A 125 -14.34 3.24 0.68
N PHE A 126 -13.25 3.59 -0.01
CA PHE A 126 -12.82 2.95 -1.24
C PHE A 126 -11.45 2.33 -1.04
N ASN A 127 -11.31 1.07 -1.44
CA ASN A 127 -10.00 0.46 -1.48
C ASN A 127 -9.27 0.94 -2.75
N PRO A 128 -8.00 1.38 -2.70
CA PRO A 128 -7.22 1.60 -3.91
C PRO A 128 -7.12 0.27 -4.66
N ALA A 129 -7.86 0.18 -5.77
CA ALA A 129 -8.11 -1.03 -6.55
C ALA A 129 -8.57 -2.22 -5.70
N ALA A 130 -9.86 -2.55 -5.85
CA ALA A 130 -10.31 -3.92 -5.68
C ALA A 130 -9.66 -4.79 -6.77
N ALA A 131 -8.35 -5.07 -6.64
CA ALA A 131 -7.83 -6.39 -6.99
C ALA A 131 -8.93 -7.38 -6.60
N PRO A 132 -9.38 -8.25 -7.52
CA PRO A 132 -10.48 -9.16 -7.23
C PRO A 132 -10.23 -9.77 -5.84
N GLU A 133 -11.29 -9.99 -5.09
CA GLU A 133 -11.26 -10.95 -3.97
C GLU A 133 -11.09 -12.37 -4.52
N ASP A 134 -10.07 -12.56 -5.36
CA ASP A 134 -9.48 -13.81 -5.78
C ASP A 134 -8.06 -13.78 -5.20
N GLU A 135 -7.98 -14.37 -4.01
CA GLU A 135 -6.90 -15.21 -3.49
C GLU A 135 -5.46 -14.62 -3.50
N PRO A 136 -4.75 -14.62 -2.36
CA PRO A 136 -3.33 -14.31 -2.37
C PRO A 136 -2.55 -15.36 -3.16
N GLY A 137 -2.34 -15.14 -4.46
CA GLY A 137 -1.63 -16.04 -5.36
C GLY A 137 -1.96 -17.52 -5.10
N ASP A 138 -3.06 -18.03 -5.68
CA ASP A 138 -3.51 -19.43 -5.50
C ASP A 138 -2.40 -20.49 -5.62
N GLU A 139 -1.31 -20.17 -6.34
CA GLU A 139 -0.17 -21.06 -6.46
C GLU A 139 0.68 -21.04 -5.18
N PRO A 140 0.74 -22.18 -4.47
CA PRO A 140 1.63 -22.32 -3.34
C PRO A 140 3.07 -22.03 -3.75
N VAL A 141 3.71 -21.13 -3.03
CA VAL A 141 5.16 -20.90 -3.12
C VAL A 141 5.84 -21.68 -2.01
N THR A 142 7.14 -21.95 -2.16
CA THR A 142 7.96 -22.51 -1.09
C THR A 142 8.92 -21.47 -0.55
N LEU A 143 9.43 -21.68 0.68
CA LEU A 143 10.49 -20.81 1.21
C LEU A 143 11.74 -20.82 0.32
N ALA A 144 12.02 -21.93 -0.37
CA ALA A 144 13.11 -22.02 -1.34
C ALA A 144 12.94 -21.05 -2.52
N ASP A 145 11.71 -20.82 -2.97
CA ASP A 145 11.42 -19.90 -4.07
C ASP A 145 11.58 -18.43 -3.65
N LEU A 146 11.38 -18.16 -2.35
CA LEU A 146 11.41 -16.81 -1.78
C LEU A 146 12.80 -16.38 -1.31
N LEU A 147 13.63 -17.31 -0.85
CA LEU A 147 14.97 -17.00 -0.37
C LEU A 147 15.88 -16.59 -1.53
N GLY A 148 16.47 -15.39 -1.41
CA GLY A 148 17.53 -14.96 -2.32
C GLY A 148 18.79 -15.82 -2.19
N ASP A 149 19.71 -15.70 -3.15
CA ASP A 149 21.01 -16.37 -3.13
C ASP A 149 21.75 -16.11 -1.79
N ASP A 150 22.25 -17.19 -1.17
CA ASP A 150 22.86 -17.21 0.16
C ASP A 150 21.96 -16.64 1.28
N GLY A 151 20.64 -16.65 1.10
CA GLY A 151 19.64 -16.23 2.06
C GLY A 151 19.66 -17.07 3.34
N ARG A 152 19.31 -16.44 4.48
CA ARG A 152 19.24 -17.11 5.79
C ARG A 152 17.81 -17.17 6.30
N LEU A 153 17.48 -18.30 6.91
CA LEU A 153 16.24 -18.47 7.65
C LEU A 153 16.46 -18.31 9.15
N PHE A 154 15.57 -17.52 9.75
CA PHE A 154 15.43 -17.37 11.19
C PHE A 154 14.07 -17.88 11.63
N ALA A 155 13.92 -18.23 12.90
CA ALA A 155 12.66 -18.57 13.52
C ALA A 155 12.42 -17.69 14.74
N LYS A 156 11.16 -17.42 15.03
CA LYS A 156 10.77 -16.67 16.22
C LYS A 156 9.45 -17.18 16.79
N SER A 157 9.37 -17.21 18.12
CA SER A 157 8.15 -17.53 18.84
C SER A 157 7.16 -16.34 18.80
N GLU A 158 5.94 -16.59 18.33
CA GLU A 158 4.88 -15.59 18.17
C GLU A 158 3.52 -16.14 18.63
N PHE A 159 2.53 -15.26 18.81
CA PHE A 159 1.19 -15.65 19.26
C PHE A 159 0.19 -15.82 18.12
N GLY A 160 0.52 -15.27 16.95
CA GLY A 160 -0.29 -15.32 15.74
C GLY A 160 0.59 -15.07 14.51
N PRO A 161 0.05 -15.34 13.30
CA PRO A 161 0.72 -14.94 12.07
C PRO A 161 0.80 -13.41 11.98
N ALA A 162 1.74 -12.92 11.16
CA ALA A 162 1.68 -11.54 10.69
C ALA A 162 0.53 -11.41 9.68
N ASP A 163 -0.36 -10.44 9.91
CA ASP A 163 -1.53 -10.16 9.09
C ASP A 163 -1.81 -8.65 9.06
N THR A 164 -3.00 -8.26 8.60
CA THR A 164 -3.41 -6.84 8.53
C THR A 164 -3.64 -6.22 9.92
N ASP A 165 -4.02 -7.01 10.93
CA ASP A 165 -4.22 -6.51 12.28
C ASP A 165 -2.89 -6.36 13.03
N TRP A 166 -1.89 -7.17 12.68
CA TRP A 166 -0.55 -7.10 13.27
C TRP A 166 0.58 -7.28 12.24
N PRO A 167 0.83 -6.30 11.36
CA PRO A 167 1.87 -6.36 10.32
C PRO A 167 3.27 -6.04 10.88
N ALA A 168 3.65 -6.68 12.00
CA ALA A 168 4.82 -6.31 12.78
C ALA A 168 5.63 -7.53 13.26
N LEU A 169 6.96 -7.38 13.26
CA LEU A 169 7.90 -8.26 13.94
C LEU A 169 8.31 -7.63 15.27
N SER A 170 7.75 -8.12 16.37
CA SER A 170 7.70 -7.39 17.63
C SER A 170 8.69 -7.83 18.71
N PHE A 171 9.41 -6.90 19.33
CA PHE A 171 10.43 -7.19 20.33
C PHE A 171 10.10 -6.51 21.66
N SER A 172 10.46 -7.18 22.75
CA SER A 172 10.37 -6.63 24.10
C SER A 172 11.47 -5.61 24.42
N SER A 173 12.52 -5.54 23.59
CA SER A 173 13.64 -4.63 23.77
C SER A 173 14.11 -4.05 22.45
N ARG A 174 14.23 -2.72 22.39
CA ARG A 174 14.79 -2.00 21.23
C ARG A 174 16.21 -2.47 20.88
N LYS A 175 17.02 -2.82 21.89
CA LYS A 175 18.39 -3.31 21.66
C LYS A 175 18.37 -4.65 20.93
N VAL A 176 17.53 -5.59 21.35
CA VAL A 176 17.39 -6.90 20.70
C VAL A 176 16.93 -6.72 19.26
N ALA A 177 15.93 -5.86 19.03
CA ALA A 177 15.46 -5.55 17.69
C ALA A 177 16.59 -4.96 16.83
N SER A 178 17.30 -3.94 17.34
CA SER A 178 18.37 -3.25 16.60
C SER A 178 19.56 -4.18 16.29
N ASP A 179 19.92 -5.04 17.24
CA ASP A 179 21.00 -6.02 17.03
C ASP A 179 20.61 -7.00 15.91
N PHE A 180 19.36 -7.51 15.91
CA PHE A 180 18.86 -8.40 14.86
C PHE A 180 18.72 -7.71 13.50
N GLY A 181 18.20 -6.47 13.46
CA GLY A 181 18.03 -5.71 12.22
C GLY A 181 19.35 -5.47 11.48
N ARG A 182 20.46 -5.25 12.19
CA ARG A 182 21.80 -5.12 11.54
C ARG A 182 22.25 -6.40 10.86
N ASP A 183 21.86 -7.54 11.41
CA ASP A 183 22.25 -8.84 10.89
C ASP A 183 21.30 -9.31 9.79
N PHE A 184 20.10 -8.75 9.65
CA PHE A 184 19.08 -9.17 8.69
C PHE A 184 19.21 -8.47 7.33
N ARG A 185 19.13 -9.23 6.24
CA ARG A 185 19.15 -8.71 4.86
C ARG A 185 17.76 -8.81 4.23
N ARG A 186 17.10 -7.66 4.09
CA ARG A 186 15.83 -7.52 3.37
C ARG A 186 15.93 -8.10 1.94
N GLY A 187 14.86 -8.75 1.49
CA GLY A 187 14.78 -9.39 0.17
C GLY A 187 15.63 -10.67 0.02
N ARG A 188 16.33 -11.10 1.06
CA ARG A 188 17.19 -12.31 1.04
C ARG A 188 16.96 -13.23 2.23
N ASP A 189 16.79 -12.65 3.40
CA ASP A 189 16.60 -13.40 4.63
C ASP A 189 15.09 -13.41 4.98
N PHE A 190 14.64 -14.45 5.69
CA PHE A 190 13.24 -14.60 6.13
C PHE A 190 13.16 -15.02 7.59
N VAL A 191 12.07 -14.65 8.26
CA VAL A 191 11.74 -15.08 9.63
C VAL A 191 10.48 -15.94 9.61
N VAL A 192 10.58 -17.16 10.11
CA VAL A 192 9.46 -18.08 10.31
C VAL A 192 8.85 -17.85 11.69
N TYR A 193 7.55 -17.54 11.72
CA TYR A 193 6.77 -17.39 12.94
C TYR A 193 6.30 -18.76 13.41
N ILE A 194 6.54 -19.05 14.67
CA ILE A 194 6.15 -20.30 15.30
C ILE A 194 5.30 -20.01 16.53
N GLY A 195 4.10 -20.58 16.56
CA GLY A 195 3.16 -20.38 17.65
C GLY A 195 3.66 -20.94 18.97
N THR A 196 3.47 -20.20 20.06
CA THR A 196 3.78 -20.69 21.41
C THR A 196 2.78 -21.76 21.86
N GLN A 197 3.10 -22.49 22.93
CA GLN A 197 2.19 -23.45 23.56
C GLN A 197 1.32 -22.82 24.64
N ASP A 198 1.54 -21.53 24.95
CA ASP A 198 0.83 -20.83 26.01
C ASP A 198 -0.61 -20.54 25.56
N PRO A 199 -1.63 -21.15 26.20
CA PRO A 199 -3.02 -20.96 25.80
C PRO A 199 -3.56 -19.57 26.16
N GLU A 200 -2.93 -18.85 27.09
CA GLU A 200 -3.32 -17.49 27.46
C GLU A 200 -2.86 -16.48 26.40
N ALA A 201 -1.63 -16.65 25.93
CA ALA A 201 -0.98 -15.81 24.93
C ALA A 201 -1.36 -16.17 23.49
N THR A 202 -1.30 -17.46 23.14
CA THR A 202 -1.71 -17.99 21.84
C THR A 202 -3.16 -18.48 21.93
N GLU A 203 -4.09 -17.54 21.79
CA GLU A 203 -5.52 -17.77 22.02
C GLU A 203 -6.09 -18.87 21.12
N ARG A 204 -5.77 -18.82 19.82
CA ARG A 204 -6.27 -19.74 18.80
C ARG A 204 -5.58 -21.11 18.94
N PRO A 205 -6.30 -22.19 19.29
CA PRO A 205 -5.70 -23.52 19.46
C PRO A 205 -4.96 -24.02 18.22
N GLU A 206 -5.46 -23.66 17.04
CA GLU A 206 -4.87 -24.00 15.74
C GLU A 206 -3.50 -23.35 15.50
N HIS A 207 -3.09 -22.34 16.28
CA HIS A 207 -1.77 -21.73 16.17
C HIS A 207 -0.73 -22.39 17.09
N ARG A 208 -1.16 -23.08 18.15
CA ARG A 208 -0.27 -23.50 19.23
C ARG A 208 0.76 -24.53 18.75
N GLY A 209 2.04 -24.19 18.84
CA GLY A 209 3.14 -25.03 18.36
C GLY A 209 3.14 -25.30 16.86
N ARG A 210 2.50 -24.44 16.06
CA ARG A 210 2.43 -24.55 14.61
C ARG A 210 3.37 -23.57 13.91
N LEU A 211 3.77 -23.90 12.69
CA LEU A 211 4.35 -22.94 11.77
C LEU A 211 3.23 -22.03 11.27
N LEU A 212 3.34 -20.71 11.50
CA LEU A 212 2.27 -19.75 11.26
C LEU A 212 2.44 -19.07 9.90
N CYS A 213 3.53 -18.34 9.74
CA CYS A 213 3.88 -17.67 8.50
C CYS A 213 5.40 -17.50 8.38
N ALA A 214 5.86 -17.11 7.20
CA ALA A 214 7.20 -16.59 6.94
C ALA A 214 7.09 -15.12 6.52
N VAL A 215 8.02 -14.30 7.01
CA VAL A 215 7.99 -12.85 6.78
C VAL A 215 9.36 -12.28 6.42
N THR A 216 9.34 -11.19 5.67
CA THR A 216 10.47 -10.24 5.55
C THR A 216 10.00 -8.85 6.00
N PHE A 217 10.93 -8.01 6.45
CA PHE A 217 10.63 -6.73 7.13
C PHE A 217 11.66 -5.65 6.79
N GLU A 218 11.35 -4.39 7.12
CA GLU A 218 12.29 -3.27 6.98
C GLU A 218 13.26 -3.18 8.17
N PRO A 219 14.57 -3.47 8.00
CA PRO A 219 15.46 -3.73 9.14
C PRO A 219 16.15 -2.50 9.73
N ASN A 220 16.10 -1.33 9.09
CA ASN A 220 17.04 -0.25 9.41
C ASN A 220 16.68 0.60 10.64
N ALA A 221 15.47 0.50 11.17
CA ALA A 221 15.14 1.06 12.47
C ALA A 221 13.91 0.38 13.09
N PRO A 222 14.02 -0.24 14.28
CA PRO A 222 12.84 -0.61 15.01
C PRO A 222 12.10 0.66 15.43
N ILE A 223 10.84 0.75 15.03
CA ILE A 223 9.95 1.87 15.35
C ILE A 223 8.91 1.42 16.37
N SER A 224 8.11 2.37 16.86
CA SER A 224 7.09 2.05 17.85
C SER A 224 6.00 1.20 17.22
N THR A 225 5.62 0.08 17.84
CA THR A 225 4.61 -0.85 17.30
C THR A 225 3.27 -0.15 17.02
N ARG A 226 2.89 0.83 17.85
CA ARG A 226 1.67 1.66 17.64
C ARG A 226 1.67 2.48 16.35
N GLN A 227 2.84 2.67 15.72
CA GLN A 227 2.95 3.36 14.43
C GLN A 227 2.81 2.39 13.25
N ILE A 228 2.92 1.09 13.52
CA ILE A 228 2.84 0.01 12.54
C ILE A 228 1.43 -0.57 12.51
N VAL A 229 0.92 -0.96 13.68
CA VAL A 229 -0.35 -1.69 13.79
C VAL A 229 -1.53 -0.72 13.88
N PRO A 230 -2.74 -1.12 13.43
CA PRO A 230 -3.95 -0.33 13.60
C PRO A 230 -4.20 0.06 15.06
N GLU A 231 -4.75 1.26 15.29
CA GLU A 231 -4.98 1.79 16.64
C GLU A 231 -5.87 0.87 17.49
N GLU A 232 -6.89 0.26 16.88
CA GLU A 232 -7.78 -0.69 17.56
C GLU A 232 -7.02 -1.94 18.02
N ALA A 233 -6.19 -2.52 17.15
CA ALA A 233 -5.39 -3.70 17.47
C ALA A 233 -4.36 -3.39 18.58
N TRP A 234 -3.70 -2.22 18.50
CA TRP A 234 -2.79 -1.75 19.55
C TRP A 234 -3.49 -1.60 20.90
N THR A 235 -4.65 -0.96 20.91
CA THR A 235 -5.42 -0.70 22.14
C THR A 235 -5.81 -2.01 22.83
N LYS A 236 -6.38 -2.96 22.07
CA LYS A 236 -6.72 -4.30 22.58
C LYS A 236 -5.49 -5.02 23.16
N ALA A 237 -4.35 -4.95 22.47
CA ALA A 237 -3.12 -5.59 22.95
C ALA A 237 -2.61 -4.96 24.26
N VAL A 238 -2.65 -3.63 24.38
CA VAL A 238 -2.23 -2.93 25.59
C VAL A 238 -3.18 -3.17 26.76
N GLU A 239 -4.50 -3.20 26.52
CA GLU A 239 -5.49 -3.53 27.54
C GLU A 239 -5.27 -4.94 28.11
N LYS A 240 -4.98 -5.91 27.23
CA LYS A 240 -4.78 -7.30 27.65
C LYS A 240 -3.41 -7.56 28.28
N TRP A 241 -2.34 -7.00 27.71
CA TRP A 241 -0.96 -7.41 28.01
C TRP A 241 -0.08 -6.29 28.58
N GLY A 242 -0.55 -5.04 28.57
CA GLY A 242 0.26 -3.87 28.85
C GLY A 242 1.28 -3.57 27.75
N LEU A 243 2.25 -2.71 28.06
CA LEU A 243 3.30 -2.27 27.11
C LEU A 243 4.45 -3.30 27.00
N ARG A 244 4.15 -4.49 26.45
CA ARG A 244 5.13 -5.60 26.34
C ARG A 244 5.92 -5.65 25.03
N TRP A 245 5.41 -5.01 23.97
CA TRP A 245 5.98 -5.07 22.62
C TRP A 245 6.04 -3.70 21.97
N GLU A 246 6.74 -2.77 22.61
CA GLU A 246 6.79 -1.38 22.14
C GLU A 246 7.58 -1.22 20.84
N TRP A 247 8.53 -2.10 20.54
CA TRP A 247 9.47 -1.96 19.42
C TRP A 247 9.27 -3.05 18.39
N SER A 248 9.01 -2.67 17.15
CA SER A 248 8.83 -3.63 16.06
C SER A 248 9.50 -3.17 14.78
N PHE A 249 9.79 -4.14 13.91
CA PHE A 249 10.01 -3.87 12.50
C PHE A 249 8.69 -4.04 11.74
N PRO A 250 8.37 -3.16 10.79
CA PRO A 250 7.21 -3.36 9.93
C PRO A 250 7.48 -4.52 8.99
N VAL A 251 6.59 -5.51 9.02
CA VAL A 251 6.58 -6.61 8.05
C VAL A 251 6.15 -6.03 6.71
N ILE A 252 6.91 -6.33 5.66
CA ILE A 252 6.65 -5.81 4.31
C ILE A 252 6.02 -6.88 3.40
N GLU A 253 6.34 -8.15 3.66
CA GLU A 253 5.77 -9.29 2.97
C GLU A 253 5.57 -10.41 3.99
N ALA A 254 4.45 -11.12 3.86
CA ALA A 254 4.11 -12.26 4.69
C ALA A 254 3.56 -13.39 3.82
N TYR A 255 3.85 -14.62 4.22
CA TYR A 255 3.43 -15.85 3.55
C TYR A 255 2.95 -16.83 4.61
N THR A 256 1.67 -17.21 4.59
CA THR A 256 1.06 -18.09 5.58
C THR A 256 1.19 -19.54 5.16
N PHE A 257 1.55 -20.44 6.09
CA PHE A 257 1.59 -21.87 5.79
C PHE A 257 0.18 -22.39 5.50
N ILE A 258 0.06 -23.33 4.55
CA ILE A 258 -1.24 -23.86 4.14
C ILE A 258 -1.91 -24.61 5.31
N ALA A 259 -3.20 -24.36 5.50
CA ALA A 259 -4.00 -25.03 6.51
C ALA A 259 -4.27 -26.51 6.15
N PRO A 260 -4.29 -27.44 7.13
CA PRO A 260 -4.04 -27.20 8.56
C PRO A 260 -2.57 -26.87 8.83
N LEU A 261 -2.34 -25.89 9.72
CA LEU A 261 -0.99 -25.37 9.95
C LEU A 261 -0.02 -26.49 10.38
N PRO A 262 1.18 -26.60 9.77
CA PRO A 262 2.10 -27.67 10.06
C PRO A 262 2.60 -27.63 11.51
N GLU A 263 2.76 -28.80 12.10
CA GLU A 263 3.23 -28.97 13.46
C GLU A 263 4.73 -28.67 13.54
N ALA A 264 5.14 -27.63 14.28
CA ALA A 264 6.54 -27.20 14.29
C ALA A 264 7.47 -28.27 14.87
N ARG A 265 6.98 -29.08 15.82
CA ARG A 265 7.71 -30.24 16.38
C ARG A 265 7.94 -31.37 15.37
N VAL A 266 7.17 -31.41 14.28
CA VAL A 266 7.31 -32.42 13.23
C VAL A 266 8.19 -31.89 12.11
N ILE A 267 7.94 -30.66 11.65
CA ILE A 267 8.67 -30.07 10.52
C ILE A 267 10.04 -29.54 10.92
N ALA A 268 10.16 -28.90 12.09
CA ALA A 268 11.38 -28.24 12.54
C ALA A 268 11.69 -28.52 14.03
N PRO A 269 11.85 -29.80 14.42
CA PRO A 269 12.00 -30.20 15.82
C PRO A 269 13.18 -29.55 16.55
N HIS A 270 14.32 -29.36 15.88
CA HIS A 270 15.54 -28.84 16.50
C HIS A 270 15.45 -27.33 16.72
N THR A 271 14.95 -26.61 15.73
CA THR A 271 14.67 -25.18 15.74
C THR A 271 13.58 -24.85 16.76
N TYR A 272 12.52 -25.66 16.80
CA TYR A 272 11.45 -25.52 17.78
C TYR A 272 11.95 -25.70 19.21
N ALA A 273 12.80 -26.71 19.45
CA ALA A 273 13.42 -26.90 20.76
C ALA A 273 14.33 -25.73 21.14
N ALA A 274 15.07 -25.16 20.18
CA ALA A 274 15.96 -24.02 20.42
C ALA A 274 15.20 -22.76 20.86
N LEU A 275 14.01 -22.51 20.33
CA LEU A 275 13.14 -21.39 20.74
C LEU A 275 12.72 -21.46 22.22
N GLY A 276 12.65 -22.67 22.79
CA GLY A 276 12.33 -22.87 24.21
C GLY A 276 13.47 -22.58 25.17
N THR A 277 14.68 -22.28 24.69
CA THR A 277 15.83 -21.98 25.55
C THR A 277 15.74 -20.56 26.11
N LEU A 278 16.20 -20.36 27.36
CA LEU A 278 16.18 -19.04 28.02
C LEU A 278 16.90 -17.95 27.21
N THR A 279 17.93 -18.32 26.46
CA THR A 279 18.71 -17.41 25.61
C THR A 279 17.98 -17.00 24.33
N ALA A 280 16.99 -17.79 23.89
CA ALA A 280 16.23 -17.56 22.67
C ALA A 280 14.89 -16.82 22.90
N LEU A 281 14.40 -16.76 24.15
CA LEU A 281 13.11 -16.15 24.46
C LEU A 281 13.01 -14.70 23.95
N GLY A 282 12.01 -14.46 23.10
CA GLY A 282 11.75 -13.15 22.50
C GLY A 282 12.77 -12.71 21.44
N ARG A 283 13.66 -13.61 21.00
CA ARG A 283 14.66 -13.35 19.95
C ARG A 283 14.36 -14.16 18.70
N CYS A 284 14.86 -13.68 17.57
CA CYS A 284 15.00 -14.51 16.38
C CYS A 284 16.21 -15.42 16.55
N VAL A 285 16.07 -16.70 16.23
CA VAL A 285 17.17 -17.69 16.21
C VAL A 285 17.40 -18.17 14.78
N PRO A 286 18.64 -18.43 14.35
CA PRO A 286 18.88 -19.11 13.09
C PRO A 286 18.19 -20.48 13.07
N VAL A 287 17.61 -20.84 11.92
CA VAL A 287 17.05 -22.19 11.71
C VAL A 287 18.17 -23.22 11.80
N ASP A 288 17.90 -24.34 12.48
CA ASP A 288 18.87 -25.43 12.58
C ASP A 288 19.07 -26.08 11.18
N PRO A 289 20.33 -26.31 10.74
CA PRO A 289 20.59 -26.92 9.44
C PRO A 289 19.87 -28.25 9.19
N ARG A 290 19.56 -29.00 10.26
CA ARG A 290 18.83 -30.28 10.17
C ARG A 290 17.36 -30.11 9.81
N ASP A 291 16.77 -28.96 10.09
CA ASP A 291 15.36 -28.66 9.81
C ASP A 291 15.19 -27.86 8.51
N LEU A 292 16.29 -27.33 7.96
CA LEU A 292 16.28 -26.39 6.85
C LEU A 292 15.56 -26.95 5.62
N ALA A 293 15.88 -28.17 5.20
CA ALA A 293 15.29 -28.78 4.00
C ALA A 293 13.76 -28.90 4.10
N ALA A 294 13.25 -29.30 5.26
CA ALA A 294 11.82 -29.44 5.48
C ALA A 294 11.10 -28.09 5.43
N LEU A 295 11.66 -27.07 6.10
CA LEU A 295 11.13 -25.70 6.07
C LEU A 295 11.16 -25.10 4.67
N LEU A 296 12.26 -25.28 3.93
CA LEU A 296 12.43 -24.77 2.57
C LEU A 296 11.37 -25.31 1.60
N SER A 297 10.96 -26.57 1.78
CA SER A 297 9.98 -27.24 0.92
C SER A 297 8.53 -27.04 1.33
N ALA A 298 8.28 -26.42 2.49
CA ALA A 298 6.93 -26.30 3.02
C ALA A 298 6.11 -25.26 2.23
N PRO A 299 4.87 -25.58 1.82
CA PRO A 299 4.08 -24.72 0.96
C PRO A 299 3.46 -23.57 1.76
N LEU A 300 3.47 -22.38 1.15
CA LEU A 300 2.90 -21.16 1.68
C LEU A 300 2.04 -20.45 0.64
N LEU A 301 1.10 -19.65 1.13
CA LEU A 301 0.34 -18.70 0.33
C LEU A 301 0.76 -17.29 0.72
N ALA A 302 0.80 -16.37 -0.25
CA ALA A 302 1.05 -14.97 0.06
C ALA A 302 0.01 -14.46 1.08
N THR A 303 0.33 -13.41 1.81
CA THR A 303 -0.60 -12.81 2.76
C THR A 303 -0.63 -11.32 2.50
N ARG A 304 -1.82 -10.80 2.19
CA ARG A 304 -2.01 -9.39 1.93
C ARG A 304 -1.90 -8.62 3.25
N LEU A 305 -0.97 -7.67 3.28
CA LEU A 305 -0.78 -6.75 4.40
C LEU A 305 -1.32 -5.38 4.01
N GLN A 306 -1.96 -4.70 4.96
CA GLN A 306 -2.25 -3.28 4.85
C GLN A 306 -1.31 -2.52 5.78
N LEU A 307 -0.33 -1.84 5.20
CA LEU A 307 0.65 -1.07 5.95
C LEU A 307 0.15 0.36 6.17
N SER A 308 0.35 0.89 7.37
CA SER A 308 0.05 2.31 7.64
C SER A 308 0.87 3.24 6.74
N ASP A 309 0.40 4.45 6.50
CA ASP A 309 1.17 5.45 5.71
C ASP A 309 2.56 5.71 6.28
N ALA A 310 2.67 5.75 7.61
CA ALA A 310 3.94 5.93 8.30
C ALA A 310 4.94 4.80 7.95
N VAL A 311 4.46 3.56 7.92
CA VAL A 311 5.26 2.38 7.55
C VAL A 311 5.56 2.37 6.07
N SER A 312 4.55 2.59 5.22
CA SER A 312 4.72 2.69 3.78
C SER A 312 5.80 3.71 3.44
N ASN A 313 5.80 4.86 4.11
CA ASN A 313 6.80 5.90 3.95
C ASN A 313 8.18 5.47 4.45
N ALA A 314 8.30 4.81 5.61
CA ALA A 314 9.58 4.31 6.09
C ALA A 314 10.22 3.28 5.14
N VAL A 315 9.40 2.37 4.59
CA VAL A 315 9.82 1.37 3.58
C VAL A 315 10.26 2.05 2.27
N ILE A 316 9.56 3.12 1.88
CA ILE A 316 9.87 3.94 0.69
C ILE A 316 11.18 4.70 0.84
N MET A 317 11.45 5.24 2.03
CA MET A 317 12.65 6.01 2.35
C MET A 317 13.92 5.16 2.31
N ASN A 318 13.77 3.84 2.19
CA ASN A 318 14.86 2.89 2.31
C ASN A 318 14.84 1.81 1.22
N PRO A 319 14.98 2.20 -0.06
CA PRO A 319 15.05 1.23 -1.13
C PRO A 319 16.25 0.31 -0.93
N GLU A 320 16.09 -0.98 -1.28
CA GLU A 320 17.17 -1.98 -1.25
C GLU A 320 18.34 -1.56 -2.14
N ASP A 321 18.03 -0.87 -3.24
CA ASP A 321 19.01 -0.29 -4.15
C ASP A 321 19.69 0.95 -3.52
N PRO A 322 20.99 0.87 -3.17
CA PRO A 322 21.73 1.98 -2.59
C PRO A 322 21.91 3.15 -3.57
N ASP A 323 21.91 2.89 -4.87
CA ASP A 323 22.04 3.93 -5.90
C ASP A 323 20.73 4.70 -6.07
N LEU A 324 19.58 4.00 -6.04
CA LEU A 324 18.28 4.65 -5.96
C LEU A 324 18.16 5.52 -4.70
N ARG A 325 18.57 4.99 -3.53
CA ARG A 325 18.57 5.76 -2.27
C ARG A 325 19.38 7.04 -2.38
N ARG A 326 20.59 6.94 -2.94
CA ARG A 326 21.48 8.07 -3.17
C ARG A 326 20.83 9.07 -4.12
N ALA A 327 20.22 8.61 -5.20
CA ALA A 327 19.55 9.46 -6.18
C ALA A 327 18.35 10.20 -5.58
N LEU A 328 17.46 9.52 -4.85
CA LEU A 328 16.33 10.15 -4.15
C LEU A 328 16.80 11.22 -3.16
N SER A 329 17.85 10.91 -2.38
CA SER A 329 18.46 11.86 -1.43
C SER A 329 19.04 13.09 -2.13
N GLN A 330 19.75 12.89 -3.25
CA GLN A 330 20.30 13.99 -4.06
C GLN A 330 19.19 14.88 -4.64
N MET A 331 18.08 14.30 -5.10
CA MET A 331 16.94 15.06 -5.60
C MET A 331 16.27 15.87 -4.49
N ALA A 332 16.09 15.28 -3.30
CA ALA A 332 15.51 15.97 -2.15
C ALA A 332 16.38 17.17 -1.71
N MET A 333 17.70 16.97 -1.60
CA MET A 333 18.65 18.04 -1.30
C MET A 333 18.65 19.14 -2.38
N ALA A 334 18.50 18.76 -3.66
CA ALA A 334 18.40 19.74 -4.74
C ALA A 334 17.12 20.58 -4.66
N ILE A 335 15.99 19.98 -4.26
CA ILE A 335 14.74 20.72 -4.00
C ILE A 335 14.90 21.67 -2.82
N GLU A 336 15.45 21.19 -1.71
CA GLU A 336 15.69 22.00 -0.51
C GLU A 336 16.59 23.20 -0.82
N GLN A 337 17.71 22.97 -1.51
CA GLN A 337 18.60 24.05 -1.93
C GLN A 337 17.89 25.07 -2.83
N ARG A 338 17.05 24.61 -3.77
CA ARG A 338 16.23 25.48 -4.63
C ARG A 338 15.20 26.31 -3.84
N ILE A 339 14.71 25.82 -2.71
CA ILE A 339 13.83 26.54 -1.79
C ILE A 339 14.64 27.51 -0.93
N LEU A 340 15.82 27.14 -0.45
CA LEU A 340 16.70 28.02 0.32
C LEU A 340 17.25 29.21 -0.49
N ASP A 341 17.50 29.00 -1.79
CA ASP A 341 17.95 30.04 -2.70
C ASP A 341 16.81 30.91 -3.26
N SER A 342 15.57 30.59 -2.91
CA SER A 342 14.36 31.37 -3.21
C SER A 342 14.51 32.82 -2.76
N GLY A 343 14.31 33.78 -3.68
CA GLY A 343 14.38 35.21 -3.37
C GLY A 343 15.79 35.79 -3.16
N ARG A 344 16.87 35.01 -3.32
CA ARG A 344 18.24 35.54 -3.31
C ARG A 344 18.56 36.25 -4.63
N GLU A 345 19.17 37.44 -4.57
CA GLU A 345 19.69 38.13 -5.75
C GLU A 345 21.01 37.52 -6.19
N ARG A 346 21.04 36.88 -7.36
CA ARG A 346 22.31 36.47 -8.00
C ARG A 346 22.14 36.52 -9.52
N VAL A 347 22.65 37.59 -10.15
CA VAL A 347 22.61 37.85 -11.61
C VAL A 347 21.25 37.48 -12.25
N GLY A 348 20.17 37.90 -11.57
CA GLY A 348 18.79 37.49 -11.80
C GLY A 348 18.07 37.21 -10.47
N SER A 349 16.75 37.45 -10.41
CA SER A 349 15.95 37.10 -9.24
C SER A 349 15.51 35.64 -9.32
N HIS A 350 15.93 34.81 -8.36
CA HIS A 350 15.40 33.46 -8.26
C HIS A 350 13.90 33.51 -7.91
N PRO A 351 13.04 32.77 -8.64
CA PRO A 351 11.61 32.77 -8.36
C PRO A 351 11.35 32.24 -6.96
N VAL A 352 10.39 32.86 -6.27
CA VAL A 352 10.00 32.41 -4.92
C VAL A 352 9.45 30.99 -5.04
N ARG A 353 10.05 30.06 -4.29
CA ARG A 353 9.66 28.65 -4.22
C ARG A 353 9.29 28.28 -2.79
N GLN A 354 8.34 27.35 -2.68
CA GLN A 354 7.91 26.75 -1.42
C GLN A 354 7.82 25.22 -1.58
N GLY A 355 7.94 24.50 -0.48
CA GLY A 355 7.82 23.06 -0.46
C GLY A 355 7.83 22.53 0.97
N PRO A 356 7.48 21.25 1.16
CA PRO A 356 7.48 20.62 2.47
C PRO A 356 8.93 20.41 2.98
N ASN A 357 9.09 19.92 4.21
CA ASN A 357 10.43 19.69 4.77
C ASN A 357 11.18 18.57 4.03
N LEU A 358 12.50 18.46 4.22
CA LEU A 358 13.33 17.50 3.49
C LEU A 358 12.88 16.04 3.64
N SER A 359 12.39 15.65 4.83
CA SER A 359 11.90 14.28 5.08
C SER A 359 10.65 13.98 4.28
N ASP A 360 9.72 14.93 4.21
CA ASP A 360 8.48 14.80 3.45
C ASP A 360 8.78 14.76 1.95
N VAL A 361 9.68 15.61 1.45
CA VAL A 361 10.13 15.61 0.05
C VAL A 361 10.76 14.26 -0.32
N LEU A 362 11.59 13.69 0.55
CA LEU A 362 12.22 12.39 0.29
C LEU A 362 11.18 11.26 0.24
N ALA A 363 10.17 11.29 1.12
CA ALA A 363 9.07 10.33 1.12
C ALA A 363 8.19 10.48 -0.14
N ASP A 364 7.90 11.72 -0.55
CA ASP A 364 7.19 12.03 -1.79
C ASP A 364 7.93 11.49 -3.01
N LEU A 365 9.24 11.75 -3.12
CA LEU A 365 10.04 11.26 -4.25
C LEU A 365 10.05 9.73 -4.30
N GLY A 366 10.18 9.06 -3.16
CA GLY A 366 10.13 7.61 -3.15
C GLY A 366 8.75 7.05 -3.51
N ARG A 367 7.64 7.70 -3.10
CA ARG A 367 6.28 7.38 -3.56
C ARG A 367 6.17 7.53 -5.08
N LYS A 368 6.59 8.68 -5.61
CA LYS A 368 6.58 8.97 -7.06
C LYS A 368 7.40 7.97 -7.85
N TRP A 369 8.56 7.55 -7.34
CA TRP A 369 9.36 6.52 -8.01
C TRP A 369 8.60 5.20 -8.16
N ARG A 370 7.92 4.77 -7.10
CA ARG A 370 7.10 3.54 -7.10
C ARG A 370 5.88 3.68 -8.00
N ASP A 371 5.13 4.77 -7.86
CA ASP A 371 3.92 5.03 -8.66
C ASP A 371 4.24 5.10 -10.16
N GLN A 372 5.43 5.61 -10.50
CA GLN A 372 5.93 5.67 -11.85
C GLN A 372 6.67 4.38 -12.27
N ALA A 373 6.74 3.34 -11.43
CA ALA A 373 7.47 2.10 -11.71
C ALA A 373 8.91 2.33 -12.23
N GLY A 374 9.61 3.36 -11.72
CA GLY A 374 10.95 3.72 -12.17
C GLY A 374 11.05 4.28 -13.60
N VAL A 375 9.94 4.64 -14.24
CA VAL A 375 9.94 5.28 -15.56
C VAL A 375 9.84 6.81 -15.47
N CYS A 376 10.36 7.48 -16.49
CA CYS A 376 10.32 8.92 -16.63
C CYS A 376 8.91 9.41 -16.97
N ARG A 377 8.39 10.36 -16.20
CA ARG A 377 7.03 10.85 -16.42
C ARG A 377 6.83 11.66 -17.71
N LEU A 378 7.93 12.07 -18.37
CA LEU A 378 7.87 12.88 -19.59
C LEU A 378 8.02 12.08 -20.88
N CYS A 379 8.69 10.92 -20.84
CA CYS A 379 8.92 10.08 -22.02
C CYS A 379 8.57 8.60 -21.83
N ASP A 380 8.11 8.22 -20.65
CA ASP A 380 7.74 6.86 -20.24
C ASP A 380 8.85 5.80 -20.39
N ARG A 381 10.12 6.23 -20.53
CA ARG A 381 11.29 5.34 -20.60
C ARG A 381 11.91 5.09 -19.23
N PRO A 382 12.55 3.92 -18.99
CA PRO A 382 13.18 3.60 -17.73
C PRO A 382 14.24 4.62 -17.30
N ILE A 383 14.24 5.00 -16.03
CA ILE A 383 15.27 5.85 -15.44
C ILE A 383 16.38 4.98 -14.86
N ARG A 384 17.64 5.43 -14.98
CA ARG A 384 18.83 4.72 -14.48
C ARG A 384 19.50 5.53 -13.35
N PRO A 385 19.22 5.25 -12.07
CA PRO A 385 19.76 6.02 -10.93
C PRO A 385 21.29 6.14 -10.89
N SER A 386 22.00 5.09 -11.30
CA SER A 386 23.47 4.99 -11.29
C SER A 386 24.15 5.22 -12.63
N SER A 387 23.43 5.73 -13.65
CA SER A 387 24.01 5.93 -14.98
C SER A 387 25.24 6.83 -14.96
N ALA A 388 26.30 6.48 -15.69
CA ALA A 388 27.44 7.36 -15.91
C ALA A 388 27.00 8.64 -16.64
N ASN A 389 26.18 8.49 -17.67
CA ASN A 389 25.53 9.58 -18.38
C ASN A 389 24.47 10.25 -17.49
N ARG A 390 24.70 11.53 -17.18
CA ARG A 390 23.87 12.31 -16.27
C ARG A 390 22.47 12.56 -16.82
N LEU A 391 22.28 12.59 -18.13
CA LEU A 391 20.97 12.84 -18.76
C LEU A 391 19.97 11.74 -18.43
N LEU A 392 20.45 10.51 -18.24
CA LEU A 392 19.67 9.32 -17.91
C LEU A 392 19.32 9.18 -16.42
N ARG A 393 19.87 10.05 -15.57
CA ARG A 393 19.62 10.03 -14.12
C ARG A 393 18.26 10.64 -13.78
N PRO A 394 17.65 10.27 -12.64
CA PRO A 394 16.43 10.89 -12.16
C PRO A 394 16.67 12.37 -11.80
N SER A 395 15.68 13.20 -12.08
CA SER A 395 15.63 14.62 -11.71
C SER A 395 14.22 14.98 -11.24
N PRO A 396 14.08 15.75 -10.15
CA PRO A 396 12.77 16.18 -9.69
C PRO A 396 12.26 17.28 -10.62
N ASP A 397 11.08 17.06 -11.18
CA ASP A 397 10.40 18.00 -12.05
C ASP A 397 9.03 18.39 -11.50
N ARG A 398 8.52 19.55 -11.92
CA ARG A 398 7.18 20.00 -11.53
C ARG A 398 6.21 19.79 -12.67
N ILE A 399 5.05 19.23 -12.35
CA ILE A 399 3.98 18.97 -13.32
C ILE A 399 3.53 20.30 -13.94
N ASP A 400 3.22 21.29 -13.10
CA ASP A 400 2.99 22.67 -13.50
C ASP A 400 4.15 23.55 -13.02
N SER A 401 4.95 24.00 -13.99
CA SER A 401 6.08 24.91 -13.73
C SER A 401 5.66 26.33 -13.36
N ALA A 402 4.42 26.74 -13.62
CA ALA A 402 3.86 28.01 -13.17
C ALA A 402 3.62 27.99 -11.66
N LEU A 403 3.14 26.86 -11.12
CA LEU A 403 3.07 26.61 -9.69
C LEU A 403 4.49 26.46 -9.11
N LYS A 404 4.94 27.47 -8.38
CA LYS A 404 6.30 27.49 -7.78
C LYS A 404 6.42 26.64 -6.51
N SER A 405 5.60 25.61 -6.40
CA SER A 405 5.54 24.67 -5.28
C SER A 405 6.14 23.31 -5.65
N TYR A 406 6.82 22.68 -4.70
CA TYR A 406 7.23 21.26 -4.74
C TYR A 406 6.29 20.37 -3.91
N ALA A 407 5.01 20.74 -3.79
CA ALA A 407 4.00 19.89 -3.17
C ALA A 407 3.83 18.56 -3.93
N THR A 408 3.39 17.50 -3.23
CA THR A 408 3.25 16.14 -3.72
C THR A 408 2.47 16.05 -5.03
N GLU A 409 1.37 16.81 -5.14
CA GLU A 409 0.49 16.87 -6.32
C GLU A 409 1.14 17.55 -7.53
N ASN A 410 2.19 18.36 -7.32
CA ASN A 410 2.90 19.09 -8.37
C ASN A 410 4.29 18.50 -8.66
N LEU A 411 4.65 17.36 -8.05
CA LEU A 411 5.97 16.75 -8.17
C LEU A 411 5.90 15.43 -8.97
N HIS A 412 6.86 15.21 -9.84
CA HIS A 412 7.11 13.92 -10.49
C HIS A 412 8.62 13.72 -10.76
N ILE A 413 9.00 12.51 -11.17
CA ILE A 413 10.39 12.17 -11.52
C ILE A 413 10.51 12.06 -13.03
N ALA A 414 11.51 12.72 -13.59
CA ALA A 414 11.85 12.62 -15.01
C ALA A 414 13.34 12.34 -15.18
N HIS A 415 13.77 11.96 -16.40
CA HIS A 415 15.18 12.04 -16.76
C HIS A 415 15.66 13.48 -16.64
N LEU A 416 16.91 13.66 -16.21
CA LEU A 416 17.55 14.97 -16.22
C LEU A 416 17.51 15.61 -17.62
N GLY A 417 17.71 14.80 -18.67
CA GLY A 417 17.64 15.24 -20.07
C GLY A 417 16.24 15.72 -20.49
N CYS A 418 15.16 15.12 -19.97
CA CYS A 418 13.79 15.54 -20.27
C CYS A 418 13.38 16.82 -19.51
N ASN A 419 13.78 16.94 -18.24
CA ASN A 419 13.40 18.03 -17.35
C ASN A 419 14.20 19.32 -17.63
N LEU A 420 15.52 19.18 -17.77
CA LEU A 420 16.45 20.29 -17.85
C LEU A 420 17.29 20.18 -19.13
N ALA A 421 16.73 20.67 -20.23
CA ALA A 421 17.43 20.83 -21.51
C ALA A 421 18.58 21.86 -21.48
N LYS A 422 18.95 22.38 -20.30
CA LYS A 422 20.13 23.21 -20.05
C LYS A 422 21.09 22.45 -19.16
N ASN A 423 22.02 21.74 -19.78
CA ASN A 423 23.06 21.00 -19.08
C ASN A 423 24.40 21.14 -19.81
N ASP A 424 25.47 20.79 -19.12
CA ASP A 424 26.86 20.76 -19.58
C ASP A 424 27.25 19.39 -20.15
N ALA A 425 26.28 18.58 -20.60
CA ALA A 425 26.52 17.22 -21.07
C ALA A 425 27.23 17.20 -22.44
N SER A 426 28.00 16.14 -22.67
CA SER A 426 28.74 15.94 -23.93
C SER A 426 27.81 15.54 -25.08
N MET A 427 28.30 15.61 -26.32
CA MET A 427 27.56 15.10 -27.49
C MET A 427 27.31 13.59 -27.41
N ASP A 428 28.23 12.85 -26.80
CA ASP A 428 28.11 11.40 -26.62
C ASP A 428 26.98 11.09 -25.61
N ASP A 429 26.90 11.84 -24.50
CA ASP A 429 25.81 11.71 -23.53
C ASP A 429 24.44 11.98 -24.19
N TRP A 430 24.35 13.00 -25.04
CA TRP A 430 23.12 13.32 -25.77
C TRP A 430 22.76 12.25 -26.79
N THR A 431 23.73 11.67 -27.46
CA THR A 431 23.49 10.59 -28.43
C THR A 431 22.90 9.37 -27.73
N GLU A 432 23.51 8.91 -26.64
CA GLU A 432 23.00 7.79 -25.84
C GLU A 432 21.60 8.09 -25.28
N PHE A 433 21.36 9.31 -24.79
CA PHE A 433 20.05 9.71 -24.29
C PHE A 433 18.98 9.69 -25.39
N LEU A 434 19.29 10.17 -26.59
CA LEU A 434 18.37 10.17 -27.73
C LEU A 434 18.09 8.76 -28.25
N ASP A 435 19.07 7.85 -28.18
CA ASP A 435 18.86 6.46 -28.58
C ASP A 435 17.86 5.77 -27.64
N LEU A 436 17.92 6.03 -26.32
CA LEU A 436 16.90 5.56 -25.38
C LEU A 436 15.48 6.06 -25.74
N LEU A 437 15.35 7.25 -26.31
CA LEU A 437 14.04 7.81 -26.68
C LEU A 437 13.51 7.27 -28.02
N ARG A 438 14.36 6.65 -28.83
CA ARG A 438 14.03 6.12 -30.17
C ARG A 438 13.58 4.67 -30.12
N ASP A 439 14.24 3.87 -29.27
CA ASP A 439 13.70 2.60 -28.77
C ASP A 439 12.40 2.88 -28.03
#